data_AF-A0A1Q3LKE3-F1
#
_entry.id   AF-A0A1Q3LKE3-F1
#
_cell.length_a   1.000
_cell.length_b   1.000
_cell.length_c   1.000
_cell.angle_alpha   90.00
_cell.angle_beta   90.00
_cell.angle_gamma   90.00
#
_symmetry.space_group_name_H-M   'P 1'
#
loop_
_entity.id
_entity.type
_entity.pdbx_description
1 polymer ?
#
loop_
_entity_poly.entity_id
_entity_poly.type
_entity_poly.pdbx_seq_one_letter_code
_entity_poly.pdbx_strand_id
1 'polypeptide(L)'
;MPAWWEEMLHIVTGRVSRHDDLPDLRGLATRRVALEKTHFLVNDRERRGDERRTYVMRHVAPTRHDVASVAVSSNGRGVGSLPHEVAVSVAPILHRLGGAALINGVGSRPGSLRLWVDLPTSTALADFAVHRDGKRRAHDS
;
A
#
# COMPACT_ATOMS: atom_id res chain seq x y z
N MET A 1 25.53 2.48 -18.82
CA MET A 1 25.20 1.04 -18.73
C MET A 1 24.29 0.85 -17.52
N PRO A 2 23.15 0.15 -17.66
CA PRO A 2 21.85 0.74 -17.37
C PRO A 2 21.34 0.46 -15.96
N ALA A 3 20.57 1.42 -15.45
CA ALA A 3 19.82 1.45 -14.19
C ALA A 3 18.66 0.43 -14.14
N TRP A 4 18.91 -0.79 -14.63
CA TRP A 4 17.92 -1.87 -14.66
C TRP A 4 18.11 -2.89 -13.52
N TRP A 5 19.28 -2.90 -12.87
CA TRP A 5 19.57 -3.83 -11.76
C TRP A 5 19.00 -3.38 -10.40
N GLU A 6 18.78 -2.08 -10.19
CA GLU A 6 18.18 -1.59 -8.93
C GLU A 6 16.67 -1.91 -8.83
N GLU A 7 16.00 -2.20 -9.95
CA GLU A 7 14.59 -2.60 -9.94
C GLU A 7 14.38 -4.09 -9.62
N MET A 8 15.42 -4.93 -9.77
CA MET A 8 15.32 -6.39 -9.55
C MET A 8 15.61 -6.83 -8.11
N LEU A 9 16.25 -6.01 -7.27
CA LEU A 9 16.61 -6.40 -5.89
C LEU A 9 15.51 -6.13 -4.85
N HIS A 10 14.48 -5.34 -5.16
CA HIS A 10 13.41 -5.02 -4.21
C HIS A 10 12.33 -6.11 -4.05
N ILE A 11 12.44 -7.22 -4.77
CA ILE A 11 11.48 -8.33 -4.74
C ILE A 11 11.88 -9.41 -3.72
N VAL A 12 13.11 -9.40 -3.21
CA VAL A 12 13.67 -10.53 -2.42
C VAL A 12 14.24 -10.05 -1.08
N THR A 13 13.39 -9.57 -0.18
CA THR A 13 13.68 -9.62 1.27
C THR A 13 12.44 -10.09 2.05
N GLY A 14 12.12 -11.37 1.83
CA GLY A 14 12.03 -12.30 2.95
C GLY A 14 11.05 -11.99 4.09
N ARG A 15 9.76 -11.81 3.79
CA ARG A 15 8.67 -12.44 4.54
C ARG A 15 7.39 -12.32 3.73
N VAL A 16 7.21 -13.25 2.79
CA VAL A 16 5.88 -13.56 2.27
C VAL A 16 5.13 -14.26 3.41
N SER A 17 4.56 -13.49 4.34
CA SER A 17 3.30 -13.93 4.91
C SER A 17 2.34 -13.95 3.73
N ARG A 18 1.74 -15.12 3.47
CA ARG A 18 0.73 -15.33 2.42
C ARG A 18 -0.21 -14.13 2.37
N HIS A 19 -0.68 -13.76 1.17
CA HIS A 19 -1.69 -12.70 1.01
C HIS A 19 -2.90 -12.87 1.97
N ASP A 20 -3.17 -14.10 2.42
CA ASP A 20 -4.16 -14.47 3.45
C ASP A 20 -3.95 -13.88 4.87
N ASP A 21 -2.73 -13.52 5.28
CA ASP A 21 -2.47 -13.02 6.65
C ASP A 21 -2.36 -11.48 6.74
N LEU A 22 -2.50 -10.79 5.60
CA LEU A 22 -2.40 -9.34 5.56
C LEU A 22 -3.58 -8.69 6.31
N PRO A 23 -3.33 -7.66 7.14
CA PRO A 23 -4.40 -6.90 7.76
C PRO A 23 -5.29 -6.28 6.68
N ASP A 24 -6.58 -6.59 6.75
CA ASP A 24 -7.58 -6.08 5.83
C ASP A 24 -8.12 -4.74 6.30
N LEU A 25 -7.87 -3.68 5.53
CA LEU A 25 -8.31 -2.32 5.83
C LEU A 25 -9.48 -1.88 4.94
N ARG A 26 -10.03 -2.80 4.12
CA ARG A 26 -11.02 -2.47 3.08
C ARG A 26 -12.40 -2.11 3.64
N GLY A 27 -12.68 -2.45 4.90
CA GLY A 27 -13.92 -2.11 5.61
C GLY A 27 -13.86 -0.81 6.41
N LEU A 28 -12.72 -0.13 6.46
CA LEU A 28 -12.54 1.09 7.25
C LEU A 28 -13.07 2.33 6.54
N ALA A 29 -13.32 3.40 7.30
CA ALA A 29 -13.60 4.71 6.72
C ALA A 29 -12.39 5.21 5.92
N THR A 30 -12.58 5.40 4.61
CA THR A 30 -11.50 5.72 3.66
C THR A 30 -11.63 7.13 3.08
N ARG A 31 -10.49 7.64 2.61
CA ARG A 31 -10.36 8.82 1.75
C ARG A 31 -9.63 8.43 0.47
N ARG A 32 -9.99 9.06 -0.64
CA ARG A 32 -9.33 8.80 -1.93
C ARG A 32 -8.00 9.52 -2.01
N VAL A 33 -6.95 8.79 -2.35
CA VAL A 33 -5.59 9.32 -2.54
C VAL A 33 -5.11 8.92 -3.93
N ALA A 34 -4.58 9.90 -4.67
CA ALA A 34 -3.92 9.65 -5.94
C ALA A 34 -2.51 9.10 -5.69
N LEU A 35 -2.17 8.02 -6.38
CA LEU A 35 -0.81 7.48 -6.34
C LEU A 35 0.15 8.37 -7.12
N GLU A 36 1.37 8.47 -6.61
CA GLU A 36 2.52 9.06 -7.29
C GLU A 36 3.40 7.96 -7.89
N LYS A 37 4.34 8.37 -8.75
CA LYS A 37 5.27 7.45 -9.45
C LYS A 37 4.51 6.28 -10.09
N THR A 38 3.27 6.52 -10.55
CA THR A 38 2.48 5.50 -11.23
C THR A 38 3.22 5.14 -12.49
N HIS A 39 3.74 3.91 -12.56
CA HIS A 39 4.45 3.46 -13.74
C HIS A 39 3.48 3.57 -14.92
N PHE A 40 3.87 4.24 -16.01
CA PHE A 40 3.06 4.38 -17.25
C PHE A 40 2.63 3.02 -17.85
N LEU A 41 3.16 1.92 -17.31
CA LEU A 41 2.86 0.53 -17.63
C LEU A 41 1.66 -0.05 -16.88
N VAL A 42 0.82 0.76 -16.24
CA VAL A 42 -0.52 0.32 -15.82
C VAL A 42 -1.26 -0.06 -17.10
N ASN A 43 -1.39 -1.37 -17.34
CA ASN A 43 -2.05 -1.90 -18.52
C ASN A 43 -3.42 -1.24 -18.65
N ASP A 44 -3.85 -0.91 -19.87
CA ASP A 44 -5.12 -0.22 -20.11
C ASP A 44 -6.32 -0.96 -19.47
N ARG A 45 -6.19 -2.28 -19.28
CA ARG A 45 -7.11 -3.13 -18.51
C ARG A 45 -7.25 -2.77 -17.03
N GLU A 46 -6.16 -2.39 -16.36
CA GLU A 46 -6.19 -1.87 -14.99
C GLU A 46 -6.82 -0.47 -14.92
N ARG A 47 -6.78 0.26 -16.04
CA ARG A 47 -7.31 1.62 -16.19
C ARG A 47 -8.80 1.68 -16.53
N ARG A 48 -9.33 0.71 -17.29
CA ARG A 48 -10.72 0.70 -17.82
C ARG A 48 -11.75 -0.04 -16.97
N GLY A 49 -11.35 -0.78 -15.94
CA GLY A 49 -12.29 -1.60 -15.17
C GLY A 49 -12.85 -0.88 -13.93
N ASP A 50 -14.18 -0.80 -13.85
CA ASP A 50 -14.98 -0.27 -12.72
C ASP A 50 -15.04 -1.23 -11.50
N GLU A 51 -14.39 -2.39 -11.61
CA GLU A 51 -14.38 -3.41 -10.56
C GLU A 51 -13.64 -2.91 -9.31
N ARG A 52 -14.21 -3.16 -8.12
CA ARG A 52 -13.53 -2.91 -6.83
C ARG A 52 -12.24 -3.73 -6.77
N ARG A 53 -11.10 -3.07 -6.96
CA ARG A 53 -9.78 -3.70 -7.00
C ARG A 53 -9.22 -3.86 -5.59
N THR A 54 -8.43 -4.90 -5.38
CA THR A 54 -7.69 -5.09 -4.13
C THR A 54 -6.22 -4.78 -4.37
N TYR A 55 -5.68 -3.86 -3.59
CA TYR A 55 -4.27 -3.51 -3.62
C TYR A 55 -3.60 -3.81 -2.28
N VAL A 56 -2.29 -4.01 -2.33
CA VAL A 56 -1.44 -4.17 -1.16
C VAL A 56 -0.60 -2.91 -1.01
N MET A 57 -0.68 -2.24 0.14
CA MET A 57 0.30 -1.24 0.54
C MET A 57 1.42 -1.91 1.32
N ARG A 58 2.66 -1.49 1.08
CA ARG A 58 3.85 -1.99 1.78
C ARG A 58 4.76 -0.84 2.17
N HIS A 59 5.20 -0.85 3.42
CA HIS A 59 6.25 0.03 3.90
C HIS A 59 7.58 -0.39 3.27
N VAL A 60 8.24 0.54 2.60
CA VAL A 60 9.58 0.36 2.04
C VAL A 60 10.55 1.04 3.00
N ALA A 61 11.61 0.33 3.38
CA ALA A 61 12.63 0.88 4.27
C ALA A 61 13.21 2.18 3.66
N PRO A 62 13.47 3.19 4.49
CA PRO A 62 14.01 4.45 4.01
C PRO A 62 15.35 4.22 3.31
N THR A 63 15.57 4.95 2.22
CA THR A 63 16.87 5.01 1.54
C THR A 63 17.55 6.32 1.88
N ARG A 64 18.84 6.46 1.54
CA ARG A 64 19.59 7.72 1.72
C ARG A 64 18.91 8.95 1.09
N HIS A 65 18.00 8.74 0.14
CA HIS A 65 17.30 9.77 -0.60
C HIS A 65 15.78 9.86 -0.30
N ASP A 66 15.19 8.94 0.46
CA ASP A 66 13.74 8.88 0.71
C ASP A 66 13.44 8.42 2.14
N VAL A 67 12.87 9.31 2.95
CA VAL A 67 12.76 9.17 4.41
C VAL A 67 11.58 8.29 4.84
N ALA A 68 10.56 8.15 3.98
CA ALA A 68 9.43 7.27 4.19
C ALA A 68 8.71 7.01 2.86
N SER A 69 8.70 5.75 2.42
CA SER A 69 8.03 5.35 1.19
C SER A 69 7.03 4.23 1.46
N VAL A 70 5.83 4.38 0.92
CA VAL A 70 4.82 3.32 0.92
C VAL A 70 4.50 2.97 -0.52
N ALA A 71 4.94 1.80 -0.95
CA ALA A 71 4.67 1.27 -2.28
C ALA A 71 3.29 0.60 -2.31
N VAL A 72 2.60 0.72 -3.43
CA VAL A 72 1.31 0.08 -3.67
C VAL A 72 1.47 -0.91 -4.81
N SER A 73 0.96 -2.12 -4.61
CA SER A 73 1.07 -3.23 -5.56
C SER A 73 -0.28 -3.89 -5.83
N SER A 74 -0.49 -4.33 -7.07
CA SER A 74 -1.62 -5.15 -7.52
C SER A 74 -1.09 -6.51 -7.92
N ASN A 75 -1.57 -7.58 -7.29
CA ASN A 75 -1.20 -8.97 -7.61
C ASN A 75 0.32 -9.21 -7.72
N GLY A 76 1.09 -8.62 -6.79
CA GLY A 76 2.56 -8.71 -6.75
C GLY A 76 3.30 -7.71 -7.67
N ARG A 77 2.60 -6.92 -8.49
CA ARG A 77 3.17 -5.92 -9.38
C ARG A 77 3.02 -4.51 -8.82
N GLY A 78 4.11 -3.75 -8.73
CA GLY A 78 4.08 -2.35 -8.31
C GLY A 78 3.24 -1.47 -9.25
N VAL A 79 2.30 -0.71 -8.70
CA VAL A 79 1.40 0.20 -9.44
C VAL A 79 1.70 1.68 -9.18
N GLY A 80 2.41 1.98 -8.10
CA GLY A 80 2.83 3.34 -7.73
C GLY A 80 3.18 3.41 -6.24
N SER A 81 3.30 4.63 -5.72
CA SER A 81 3.56 4.91 -4.30
C SER A 81 2.59 5.94 -3.75
N LEU A 82 2.38 5.94 -2.43
CA LEU A 82 1.66 7.03 -1.78
C LEU A 82 2.47 8.33 -1.86
N PRO A 83 1.80 9.50 -1.93
CA PRO A 83 2.48 10.78 -1.80
C PRO A 83 3.29 10.86 -0.51
N HIS A 84 4.44 11.53 -0.55
CA HIS A 84 5.39 11.54 0.58
C HIS A 84 4.73 11.97 1.92
N GLU A 85 3.94 13.04 1.91
CA GLU A 85 3.20 13.53 3.09
C GLU A 85 2.27 12.47 3.70
N VAL A 86 1.65 11.66 2.83
CA VAL A 86 0.75 10.57 3.23
C VAL A 86 1.57 9.38 3.71
N ALA A 87 2.66 9.05 3.02
CA ALA A 87 3.55 7.96 3.36
C ALA A 87 4.17 8.15 4.75
N VAL A 88 4.62 9.36 5.10
CA VAL A 88 5.16 9.70 6.43
C VAL A 88 4.15 9.41 7.54
N SER A 89 2.86 9.68 7.30
CA SER A 89 1.80 9.43 8.29
C SER A 89 1.44 7.95 8.39
N VAL A 90 1.47 7.22 7.28
CA VAL A 90 0.99 5.82 7.20
C VAL A 90 2.09 4.81 7.55
N ALA A 91 3.33 5.06 7.12
CA ALA A 91 4.49 4.20 7.31
C ALA A 91 4.68 3.68 8.75
N PRO A 92 4.65 4.51 9.81
CA PRO A 92 4.87 4.02 11.17
C PRO A 92 3.75 3.08 11.64
N ILE A 93 2.50 3.33 11.24
CA ILE A 93 1.37 2.47 11.58
C ILE A 93 1.46 1.16 10.79
N LEU A 94 1.77 1.24 9.51
CA LEU A 94 1.93 0.08 8.64
C LEU A 94 3.07 -0.82 9.13
N HIS A 95 4.17 -0.24 9.60
CA HIS A 95 5.27 -0.98 10.22
C HIS A 95 4.80 -1.78 11.44
N ARG A 96 4.01 -1.18 12.33
CA ARG A 96 3.42 -1.89 13.50
C ARG A 96 2.46 -3.01 13.09
N LEU A 97 1.77 -2.85 11.95
CA LEU A 97 0.85 -3.85 11.41
C LEU A 97 1.56 -5.04 10.73
N GLY A 98 2.90 -5.04 10.65
CA GLY A 98 3.68 -6.08 9.97
C GLY A 98 4.26 -5.64 8.62
N GLY A 99 4.20 -4.35 8.30
CA GLY A 99 4.83 -3.74 7.13
C GLY A 99 3.99 -3.78 5.86
N ALA A 100 2.83 -4.43 5.84
CA ALA A 100 1.93 -4.46 4.69
C ALA A 100 0.45 -4.59 5.10
N ALA A 101 -0.46 -4.12 4.23
CA ALA A 101 -1.92 -4.19 4.46
C ALA A 101 -2.71 -4.15 3.14
N LEU A 102 -3.94 -4.66 3.16
CA LEU A 102 -4.86 -4.66 2.02
C LEU A 102 -5.74 -3.40 2.02
N ILE A 103 -5.87 -2.75 0.87
CA ILE A 103 -6.72 -1.58 0.65
C ILE A 103 -7.55 -1.72 -0.63
N ASN A 104 -8.59 -0.89 -0.74
CA ASN A 104 -9.40 -0.83 -1.95
C ASN A 104 -8.73 0.05 -3.01
N GLY A 105 -8.75 -0.42 -4.25
CA GLY A 105 -8.44 0.35 -5.44
C GLY A 105 -9.70 0.97 -6.03
N VAL A 106 -9.58 2.22 -6.49
CA VAL A 106 -10.68 2.99 -7.09
C VAL A 106 -10.54 3.08 -8.61
N GLY A 107 -9.48 2.49 -9.17
CA GLY A 107 -9.16 2.61 -10.61
C GLY A 107 -8.75 4.03 -11.01
N SER A 108 -8.74 4.30 -12.31
CA SER A 108 -8.53 5.64 -12.84
C SER A 108 -9.87 6.36 -13.02
N ARG A 109 -9.98 7.60 -12.55
CA ARG A 109 -11.13 8.45 -12.90
C ARG A 109 -11.10 8.77 -14.41
N PRO A 110 -12.26 8.86 -15.08
CA PRO A 110 -12.31 9.37 -16.45
C PRO A 110 -11.67 10.76 -16.50
N GLY A 111 -10.72 10.95 -17.43
CA GLY A 111 -9.94 12.18 -17.57
C GLY A 111 -8.68 12.30 -16.70
N SER A 112 -8.36 11.32 -15.85
CA SER A 112 -7.14 11.32 -15.03
C SER A 112 -6.17 10.21 -15.43
N LEU A 113 -4.89 10.55 -15.59
CA LEU A 113 -3.81 9.58 -15.84
C LEU A 113 -3.37 8.82 -14.57
N ARG A 114 -3.82 9.27 -13.38
CA ARG A 114 -3.37 8.72 -12.09
C ARG A 114 -4.32 7.62 -11.59
N LEU A 115 -3.75 6.63 -10.93
CA LEU A 115 -4.48 5.63 -10.16
C LEU A 115 -4.88 6.19 -8.80
N TRP A 116 -6.05 5.77 -8.34
CA TRP A 116 -6.59 6.18 -7.04
C TRP A 116 -6.78 4.96 -6.15
N VAL A 117 -6.52 5.15 -4.87
CA VAL A 117 -6.75 4.15 -3.83
C VAL A 117 -7.62 4.74 -2.73
N ASP A 118 -8.42 3.89 -2.11
CA ASP A 118 -9.18 4.21 -0.91
C ASP A 118 -8.29 3.91 0.30
N LEU A 119 -7.67 4.97 0.80
CA LEU A 119 -6.78 4.93 1.95
C LEU A 119 -7.60 5.13 3.23
N PRO A 120 -7.49 4.27 4.24
CA PRO A 120 -8.09 4.52 5.54
C PRO A 120 -7.70 5.91 6.08
N THR A 121 -8.66 6.60 6.68
CA THR A 121 -8.36 7.84 7.39
C THR A 121 -7.37 7.57 8.52
N SER A 122 -6.56 8.57 8.90
CA SER A 122 -5.55 8.40 9.96
C SER A 122 -6.17 7.90 11.26
N THR A 123 -7.36 8.40 11.60
CA THR A 123 -8.14 7.96 12.78
C THR A 123 -8.54 6.50 12.67
N ALA A 124 -9.15 6.07 11.55
CA ALA A 124 -9.57 4.68 11.36
C ALA A 124 -8.37 3.71 11.34
N LEU A 125 -7.25 4.14 10.77
CA LEU A 125 -6.02 3.35 10.72
C LEU A 125 -5.39 3.19 12.11
N ALA A 126 -5.35 4.26 12.90
CA ALA A 126 -4.85 4.22 14.27
C ALA A 126 -5.71 3.34 15.17
N ASP A 127 -7.03 3.48 15.08
CA ASP A 127 -8.00 2.68 15.82
C ASP A 127 -7.86 1.18 15.51
N PHE A 128 -7.75 0.83 14.23
CA PHE A 128 -7.53 -0.54 13.78
C PHE A 128 -6.24 -1.14 14.38
N ALA A 129 -5.15 -0.37 14.39
CA ALA A 129 -3.87 -0.82 14.92
C ALA A 129 -3.93 -1.09 16.43
N VAL A 130 -4.63 -0.26 17.20
CA VAL A 130 -4.85 -0.45 18.65
C VAL A 130 -5.65 -1.72 18.91
N HIS A 131 -6.77 -1.92 18.19
CA HIS A 131 -7.60 -3.11 18.33
C HIS A 131 -6.85 -4.41 17.99
N ARG A 132 -5.99 -4.39 16.96
CA ARG A 132 -5.17 -5.55 16.58
C ARG A 132 -4.12 -5.90 17.63
N ASP A 133 -3.48 -4.90 18.25
CA ASP A 133 -2.51 -5.13 19.33
C ASP A 133 -3.18 -5.75 20.57
N GLY A 134 -4.35 -5.22 20.97
CA GLY A 134 -5.14 -5.77 22.07
C GLY A 134 -5.55 -7.23 21.85
N LYS A 135 -6.00 -7.57 20.63
CA LYS A 135 -6.36 -8.95 20.27
C LYS A 135 -5.16 -9.90 20.27
N ARG A 136 -3.97 -9.44 19.87
CA ARG A 136 -2.74 -10.26 19.92
C ARG A 136 -2.31 -10.55 21.36
N ARG A 137 -2.36 -9.56 22.25
CA ARG A 137 -2.02 -9.75 23.67
C ARG A 137 -2.98 -10.71 24.37
N ALA A 138 -4.27 -10.62 24.09
CA ALA A 138 -5.29 -11.51 24.67
C ALA A 138 -5.19 -12.97 24.19
N HIS A 139 -4.51 -13.24 23.07
CA HIS A 139 -4.29 -14.60 22.58
C HIS A 139 -3.02 -15.25 23.16
N ASP A 140 -2.10 -14.44 23.72
CA ASP A 140 -0.81 -14.87 24.26
C ASP A 140 -0.82 -15.04 25.80
N SER A 141 -1.97 -14.73 26.45
CA SER A 141 -2.22 -14.90 27.90
C SER A 141 -3.14 -16.09 28.17
#